data_AF-A0ABD5S452-F1
#
_entry.id   AF-A0ABD5S452-F1
#
_cell.length_a   1.000
_cell.length_b   1.000
_cell.length_c   1.000
_cell.angle_alpha   90.00
_cell.angle_beta   90.00
_cell.angle_gamma   90.00
#
_symmetry.space_group_name_H-M   'P 1'
#
loop_
_entity.id
_entity.type
_entity.pdbx_description
1 polymer ?
#
loop_
_entity_poly.entity_id
_entity_poly.type
_entity_poly.pdbx_seq_one_letter_code
_entity_poly.pdbx_strand_id
1 'polypeptide(L)'
;GVRTVSTAAVANDRGVLCHPKSREEELEALEAHLDVHADIGTINYGGPLVGSGLVSNETGYVVGEDTTGPELGRIEDTLGYID
;
A
#
# COMPACT_ATOMS: atom_id res chain seq x y z
N GLY A 1 10.08 -11.22 -7.72
CA GLY A 1 9.63 -10.18 -6.77
C GLY A 1 10.65 -9.05 -6.72
N VAL A 2 10.24 -7.92 -6.15
CA VAL A 2 11.12 -6.78 -5.83
C VAL A 2 11.99 -7.18 -4.63
N ARG A 3 13.31 -6.91 -4.69
CA ARG A 3 14.24 -7.32 -3.60
C ARG A 3 14.25 -6.36 -2.42
N THR A 4 13.77 -5.14 -2.62
CA THR A 4 13.67 -4.11 -1.58
C THR A 4 12.22 -4.01 -1.12
N VAL A 5 11.89 -4.71 -0.03
CA VAL A 5 10.51 -4.83 0.47
C VAL A 5 9.87 -3.47 0.75
N SER A 6 10.62 -2.54 1.33
CA SER A 6 10.14 -1.18 1.64
C SER A 6 9.76 -0.38 0.39
N THR A 7 10.27 -0.72 -0.79
CA THR A 7 9.87 -0.06 -2.04
C THR A 7 8.63 -0.73 -2.65
N ALA A 8 8.38 -1.98 -2.29
CA ALA A 8 7.31 -2.81 -2.84
C ALA A 8 6.01 -2.73 -2.03
N ALA A 9 6.07 -2.30 -0.76
CA ALA A 9 4.90 -2.19 0.10
C ALA A 9 5.04 -1.05 1.11
N VAL A 10 3.90 -0.51 1.54
CA VAL A 10 3.77 0.40 2.69
C VAL A 10 2.80 -0.23 3.67
N ALA A 11 3.17 -0.27 4.95
CA ALA A 11 2.38 -0.84 6.02
C ALA A 11 2.20 0.17 7.17
N ASN A 12 1.06 0.11 7.84
CA ASN A 12 0.80 0.73 9.15
C ASN A 12 0.02 -0.25 10.03
N ASP A 13 -0.42 0.19 11.21
CA ASP A 13 -1.16 -0.65 12.17
C ASP A 13 -2.59 -1.01 11.75
N ARG A 14 -3.02 -0.62 10.53
CA ARG A 14 -4.37 -0.89 10.00
C ARG A 14 -4.37 -1.66 8.68
N GLY A 15 -3.29 -1.60 7.90
CA GLY A 15 -3.21 -2.32 6.64
C GLY A 15 -1.88 -2.21 5.92
N VAL A 16 -1.80 -2.93 4.79
CA VAL A 16 -0.61 -3.01 3.93
C VAL A 16 -0.99 -2.82 2.46
N LEU A 17 -0.48 -1.76 1.85
CA LEU A 17 -0.60 -1.57 0.41
C LEU A 17 0.64 -2.12 -0.30
N CYS A 18 0.44 -3.09 -1.18
CA CYS A 18 1.48 -3.82 -1.88
C CYS A 18 1.57 -3.45 -3.38
N HIS A 19 2.69 -3.82 -3.99
CA HIS A 19 2.92 -3.76 -5.43
C HIS A 19 1.74 -4.40 -6.21
N PRO A 20 1.32 -3.84 -7.37
CA PRO A 20 0.14 -4.28 -8.14
C PRO A 20 0.23 -5.69 -8.77
N LYS A 21 1.30 -6.43 -8.47
CA LYS A 21 1.56 -7.78 -9.00
C LYS A 21 1.90 -8.77 -7.87
N SER A 22 1.69 -8.38 -6.61
CA SER A 22 1.72 -9.33 -5.51
C SER A 22 0.63 -10.38 -5.74
N ARG A 23 0.96 -11.63 -5.42
CA ARG A 23 0.04 -12.77 -5.54
C ARG A 23 -0.82 -12.88 -4.28
N GLU A 24 -1.98 -13.51 -4.42
CA GLU A 24 -2.89 -13.76 -3.30
C GLU A 24 -2.18 -14.45 -2.13
N GLU A 25 -1.42 -15.50 -2.41
CA GLU A 25 -0.62 -16.24 -1.41
C GLU A 25 0.41 -15.35 -0.67
N GLU A 26 0.89 -14.27 -1.31
CA GLU A 26 1.81 -13.31 -0.69
C GLU A 26 1.03 -12.32 0.19
N LEU A 27 -0.18 -11.91 -0.21
CA LEU A 27 -1.06 -11.05 0.59
C LEU A 27 -1.56 -11.79 1.83
N GLU A 28 -2.11 -13.00 1.67
CA GLU A 28 -2.58 -13.85 2.78
C GLU A 28 -1.48 -14.09 3.81
N ALA A 29 -0.23 -14.29 3.36
CA ALA A 29 0.91 -14.44 4.26
C ALA A 29 1.22 -13.13 5.03
N LEU A 30 1.11 -11.97 4.38
CA LEU A 30 1.27 -10.68 5.06
C LEU A 30 0.17 -10.43 6.07
N GLU A 31 -1.09 -10.69 5.71
CA GLU A 31 -2.23 -10.54 6.63
C GLU A 31 -2.06 -11.45 7.86
N ALA A 32 -1.71 -12.72 7.65
CA ALA A 32 -1.49 -13.66 8.75
C ALA A 32 -0.30 -13.29 9.66
N HIS A 33 0.71 -12.59 9.13
CA HIS A 33 1.90 -12.20 9.88
C HIS A 33 1.77 -10.84 10.57
N LEU A 34 1.02 -9.91 9.98
CA LEU A 34 0.91 -8.53 10.45
C LEU A 34 -0.43 -8.23 11.12
N ASP A 35 -1.40 -9.17 11.06
CA ASP A 35 -2.73 -9.06 11.66
C ASP A 35 -3.53 -7.82 11.17
N VAL A 36 -3.33 -7.47 9.90
CA VAL A 36 -3.96 -6.33 9.23
C VAL A 36 -4.29 -6.70 7.78
N HIS A 37 -5.26 -6.01 7.18
CA HIS A 37 -5.65 -6.26 5.79
C HIS A 37 -4.52 -5.89 4.81
N ALA A 38 -4.31 -6.69 3.76
CA ALA A 38 -3.36 -6.41 2.69
C ALA A 38 -4.06 -6.38 1.33
N ASP A 39 -3.78 -5.34 0.56
CA ASP A 39 -4.29 -5.19 -0.81
C ASP A 39 -3.18 -4.65 -1.72
N ILE A 40 -3.43 -4.64 -3.02
CA ILE A 40 -2.53 -4.15 -4.06
C ILE A 40 -2.92 -2.75 -4.52
N GLY A 41 -1.95 -1.93 -4.93
CA GLY A 41 -2.25 -0.62 -5.52
C GLY A 41 -1.07 0.01 -6.24
N THR A 42 -1.29 1.21 -6.75
CA THR A 42 -0.30 2.03 -7.43
C THR A 42 -0.32 3.45 -6.89
N ILE A 43 0.73 4.22 -7.19
CA ILE A 43 0.87 5.63 -6.87
C ILE A 43 1.38 6.40 -8.10
N ASN A 44 1.30 7.73 -8.12
CA ASN A 44 1.91 8.55 -9.17
C ASN A 44 1.56 8.08 -10.60
N TYR A 45 0.27 7.93 -10.90
CA TYR A 45 -0.22 7.57 -12.23
C TYR A 45 0.21 6.15 -12.67
N GLY A 46 0.02 5.15 -11.82
CA GLY A 46 0.30 3.74 -12.12
C GLY A 46 1.70 3.26 -11.73
N GLY A 47 2.46 4.06 -11.00
CA GLY A 47 3.73 3.70 -10.40
C GLY A 47 3.60 2.49 -9.46
N PRO A 48 4.31 1.38 -9.72
CA PRO A 48 4.11 0.14 -8.99
C PRO A 48 4.93 0.03 -7.69
N LEU A 49 5.88 0.96 -7.51
CA LEU A 49 6.79 0.99 -6.37
C LEU A 49 6.23 1.90 -5.27
N VAL A 50 5.16 1.44 -4.63
CA VAL A 50 4.36 2.22 -3.67
C VAL A 50 5.20 2.88 -2.58
N GLY A 51 6.18 2.18 -2.00
CA GLY A 51 6.98 2.73 -0.92
C GLY A 51 8.05 3.76 -1.34
N SER A 52 8.21 4.02 -2.64
CA SER A 52 9.10 5.08 -3.13
C SER A 52 8.47 6.48 -3.10
N GLY A 53 7.15 6.56 -2.97
CA GLY A 53 6.41 7.82 -3.06
C GLY A 53 5.21 7.91 -2.14
N LEU A 54 5.06 6.98 -1.19
CA LEU A 54 4.03 6.97 -0.16
C LEU A 54 4.67 6.70 1.21
N VAL A 55 4.34 7.53 2.19
CA VAL A 55 4.63 7.30 3.60
C VAL A 55 3.34 7.47 4.41
N SER A 56 3.16 6.64 5.43
CA SER A 56 1.92 6.52 6.20
C SER A 56 2.25 6.34 7.68
N ASN A 57 1.34 6.81 8.54
CA ASN A 57 1.35 6.53 9.98
C ASN A 57 -0.10 6.35 10.49
N GLU A 58 -0.30 6.35 11.81
CA GLU A 58 -1.64 6.20 12.40
C GLU A 58 -2.59 7.37 12.07
N THR A 59 -2.05 8.56 11.79
CA THR A 59 -2.82 9.81 11.66
C THR A 59 -3.05 10.26 10.22
N GLY A 60 -2.23 9.82 9.27
CA GLY A 60 -2.32 10.25 7.88
C GLY A 60 -1.18 9.72 7.01
N TYR A 61 -1.22 10.12 5.74
CA TYR A 61 -0.23 9.73 4.75
C TYR A 61 0.21 10.94 3.91
N VAL A 62 1.39 10.82 3.30
CA VAL A 62 1.90 11.74 2.28
C VAL A 62 2.24 10.92 1.06
N VAL A 63 1.74 11.35 -0.10
CA VAL A 63 1.96 10.69 -1.38
C VAL A 63 2.36 11.71 -2.44
N GLY A 64 3.01 11.26 -3.52
CA GLY A 64 3.38 12.13 -4.63
C GLY A 64 2.18 12.76 -5.34
N GLU A 65 2.37 13.97 -5.84
CA GLU A 65 1.33 14.86 -6.40
C GLU A 65 0.60 14.27 -7.61
N ASP A 66 1.26 13.43 -8.40
CA ASP A 66 0.68 12.79 -9.59
C ASP A 66 -0.26 11.60 -9.26
N THR A 67 -0.46 11.29 -7.97
CA THR A 67 -1.34 10.20 -7.55
C THR A 67 -2.80 10.55 -7.83
N THR A 68 -3.47 9.65 -8.54
CA THR A 68 -4.83 9.90 -9.06
C THR A 68 -5.90 9.65 -7.99
N GLY A 69 -7.09 10.23 -8.16
CA GLY A 69 -8.21 10.02 -7.24
C GLY A 69 -8.54 8.54 -6.93
N PRO A 70 -8.61 7.64 -7.92
CA PRO A 70 -8.80 6.21 -7.66
C PRO A 70 -7.66 5.57 -6.86
N GLU A 71 -6.41 5.98 -7.09
CA GLU A 71 -5.27 5.51 -6.31
C GLU A 71 -5.34 6.00 -4.86
N LEU A 72 -5.70 7.28 -4.65
CA LEU A 72 -5.94 7.84 -3.31
C LEU A 72 -7.03 7.05 -2.57
N GLY A 73 -8.16 6.79 -3.23
CA GLY A 73 -9.23 5.99 -2.63
C GLY A 73 -8.77 4.59 -2.23
N ARG A 74 -7.91 3.96 -3.03
CA ARG A 74 -7.32 2.64 -2.71
C ARG A 74 -6.32 2.72 -1.55
N ILE A 75 -5.49 3.76 -1.49
CA ILE A 75 -4.59 4.01 -0.34
C ILE A 75 -5.41 4.19 0.94
N GLU A 76 -6.48 4.99 0.86
CA GLU A 76 -7.33 5.32 1.99
C GLU A 76 -8.08 4.11 2.54
N ASP A 77 -8.67 3.32 1.64
CA ASP A 77 -9.38 2.08 1.96
C ASP A 77 -8.42 1.04 2.59
N THR A 78 -7.30 0.74 1.93
CA THR A 78 -6.37 -0.28 2.40
C THR A 78 -5.65 0.11 3.69
N LEU A 79 -5.27 1.38 3.89
CA LEU A 79 -4.51 1.83 5.07
C LEU A 79 -5.39 2.36 6.21
N GLY A 80 -6.72 2.26 6.07
CA GLY A 80 -7.70 2.52 7.12
C GLY A 80 -7.94 4.00 7.42
N TYR A 81 -7.91 4.87 6.40
CA TYR A 81 -8.19 6.31 6.52
C TYR A 81 -9.64 6.69 6.25
N ILE A 82 -10.43 5.78 5.69
CA ILE A 82 -11.87 5.93 5.46
C ILE A 82 -12.59 4.70 6.02
N ASP A 83 -13.81 4.93 6.54
CA ASP A 83 -14.73 3.89 7.02
C ASP A 83 -15.68 3.43 5.91
#